data_AF-A0A8B3GLZ7-F1
#
_entry.id   AF-A0A8B3GLZ7-F1
#
_cell.length_a   1.000
_cell.length_b   1.000
_cell.length_c   1.000
_cell.angle_alpha   90.00
_cell.angle_beta   90.00
_cell.angle_gamma   90.00
#
_symmetry.space_group_name_H-M   'P 1'
#
loop_
_entity.id
_entity.type
_entity.pdbx_description
1 polymer ?
#
loop_
_entity_poly.entity_id
_entity_poly.type
_entity_poly.pdbx_seq_one_letter_code
_entity_poly.pdbx_strand_id
1 'polypeptide(L)'
;MEAVKLLKNRDDLTLVTNSAEMIKELYISDLNVISTGGTLNKKSLSFEGTLSENAIQRYNADVALISCKSLDMTVGVTDTNEAQARLKRMMIDQSGQVILLVNSAKFDSRAFVHLANFDKINQVITESRPPDGWPEFFAKHEIGLTYPQN
;
A
#
# COMPACT_ATOMS: atom_id res chain seq x y z
N MET A 1 4.91 -3.74 7.27
CA MET A 1 3.98 -2.58 7.28
C MET A 1 3.38 -2.47 8.67
N GLU A 2 4.01 -1.71 9.57
CA GLU A 2 3.70 -1.73 11.02
C GLU A 2 2.25 -1.37 11.37
N ALA A 3 1.60 -0.52 10.56
CA ALA A 3 0.23 -0.08 10.79
C ALA A 3 -0.78 -1.24 10.96
N VAL A 4 -0.61 -2.35 10.22
CA VAL A 4 -1.53 -3.49 10.29
C VAL A 4 -1.44 -4.22 11.64
N LYS A 5 -0.27 -4.20 12.29
CA LYS A 5 -0.08 -4.85 13.59
C LYS A 5 -0.91 -4.20 14.71
N LEU A 6 -1.29 -2.94 14.53
CA LEU A 6 -2.17 -2.22 15.45
C LEU A 6 -3.62 -2.74 15.38
N LEU A 7 -3.97 -3.47 14.32
CA LEU A 7 -5.31 -4.02 14.08
C LEU A 7 -5.45 -5.46 14.58
N LYS A 8 -4.41 -6.04 15.21
CA LYS A 8 -4.35 -7.47 15.56
C LYS A 8 -5.47 -7.99 16.49
N ASN A 9 -6.17 -7.12 17.22
CA ASN A 9 -7.25 -7.50 18.14
C ASN A 9 -8.64 -7.19 17.55
N ARG A 10 -8.76 -7.13 16.22
CA ARG A 10 -9.99 -6.78 15.51
C ARG A 10 -10.52 -8.01 14.78
N ASP A 11 -11.48 -8.69 15.38
CA ASP A 11 -12.18 -9.84 14.80
C ASP A 11 -13.25 -9.44 13.77
N ASP A 12 -13.61 -8.17 13.74
CA ASP A 12 -14.54 -7.56 12.79
C ASP A 12 -13.90 -7.15 11.46
N LEU A 13 -12.59 -7.36 11.29
CA LEU A 13 -11.85 -6.99 10.08
C LEU A 13 -11.26 -8.22 9.37
N THR A 14 -11.25 -8.15 8.04
CA THR A 14 -10.58 -9.13 7.18
C THR A 14 -9.39 -8.49 6.48
N LEU A 15 -8.22 -9.11 6.61
CA LEU A 15 -7.01 -8.72 5.90
C LEU A 15 -6.76 -9.66 4.72
N VAL A 16 -6.86 -9.14 3.49
CA VAL A 16 -6.35 -9.82 2.29
C VAL A 16 -4.92 -9.36 2.04
N THR A 17 -3.95 -10.27 2.01
CA THR A 17 -2.53 -9.90 1.83
C THR A 17 -1.75 -10.90 1.00
N ASN A 18 -0.82 -10.39 0.19
CA ASN A 18 0.19 -11.20 -0.46
C ASN A 18 1.49 -11.28 0.35
N SER A 19 1.59 -10.63 1.52
CA SER A 19 2.81 -10.62 2.32
C SER A 19 2.88 -11.89 3.19
N ALA A 20 3.88 -12.74 2.91
CA ALA A 20 4.18 -13.89 3.75
C ALA A 20 4.66 -13.46 5.13
N GLU A 21 5.38 -12.33 5.21
CA GLU A 21 5.79 -11.71 6.48
C GLU A 21 4.57 -11.31 7.33
N MET A 22 3.56 -10.68 6.72
CA MET A 22 2.37 -10.25 7.45
C MET A 22 1.55 -11.43 7.97
N ILE A 23 1.43 -12.50 7.18
CA ILE A 23 0.76 -13.74 7.60
C ILE A 23 1.47 -14.34 8.83
N LYS A 24 2.82 -14.38 8.80
CA LYS A 24 3.61 -14.87 9.93
C LYS A 24 3.42 -14.00 11.17
N GLU A 25 3.36 -12.68 11.03
CA GLU A 25 3.21 -11.77 12.18
C GLU A 25 1.82 -11.87 12.82
N LEU A 26 0.78 -12.11 12.02
CA LEU A 26 -0.62 -12.04 12.43
C LEU A 26 -1.26 -13.42 12.68
N TYR A 27 -0.49 -14.50 12.67
CA TYR A 27 -1.03 -15.87 12.79
C TYR A 27 -1.78 -16.17 14.11
N ILE A 28 -1.52 -15.38 15.16
CA ILE A 28 -2.21 -15.44 16.47
C ILE A 28 -3.09 -14.22 16.72
N SER A 29 -3.34 -13.41 15.70
CA SER A 29 -4.22 -12.25 15.81
C SER A 29 -5.68 -12.68 15.69
N ASP A 30 -6.58 -11.83 16.16
CA ASP A 30 -8.03 -12.02 16.02
C ASP A 30 -8.52 -11.68 14.61
N LEU A 31 -7.67 -11.07 13.77
CA LEU A 31 -7.99 -10.74 12.38
C LEU A 31 -8.29 -11.99 11.57
N ASN A 32 -9.33 -11.92 10.74
CA ASN A 32 -9.49 -12.90 9.67
C ASN A 32 -8.47 -12.63 8.56
N VAL A 33 -7.50 -13.52 8.35
CA VAL A 33 -6.42 -13.33 7.37
C VAL A 33 -6.59 -14.23 6.16
N ILE A 34 -6.70 -13.61 4.97
CA ILE A 34 -6.73 -14.28 3.68
C ILE A 34 -5.40 -14.03 2.97
N SER A 35 -4.67 -15.11 2.70
CA SER A 35 -3.50 -15.06 1.84
C SER A 35 -3.91 -15.10 0.37
N THR A 36 -3.28 -14.28 -0.48
CA THR A 36 -3.46 -14.41 -1.93
C THR A 36 -2.88 -15.71 -2.48
N GLY A 37 -2.00 -16.37 -1.72
CA GLY A 37 -1.20 -17.51 -2.19
C GLY A 37 -0.37 -17.15 -3.42
N GLY A 38 0.24 -18.14 -4.06
CA GLY A 38 1.04 -17.97 -5.28
C GLY A 38 2.50 -18.37 -5.12
N THR A 39 3.37 -17.84 -5.97
CA THR A 39 4.80 -18.12 -5.92
C THR A 39 5.46 -17.17 -4.92
N LEU A 40 6.14 -17.72 -3.91
CA LEU A 40 6.84 -16.90 -2.92
C LEU A 40 8.10 -16.27 -3.53
N ASN A 41 8.13 -14.95 -3.62
CA ASN A 41 9.35 -14.19 -3.83
C ASN A 41 10.10 -14.05 -2.50
N LYS A 42 11.22 -14.77 -2.39
CA LYS A 42 12.03 -14.82 -1.16
C LYS A 42 12.70 -13.50 -0.80
N LYS A 43 12.91 -12.59 -1.77
CA LYS A 43 13.56 -11.30 -1.52
C LYS A 43 12.59 -10.28 -0.90
N SER A 44 11.36 -10.24 -1.38
CA SER A 44 10.31 -9.34 -0.87
C SER A 44 9.43 -9.99 0.20
N LEU A 45 9.57 -11.29 0.45
CA LEU A 45 8.70 -12.09 1.33
C LEU A 45 7.22 -11.91 0.99
N SER A 46 6.92 -11.93 -0.30
CA SER A 46 5.56 -11.77 -0.82
C SER A 46 5.24 -12.82 -1.87
N PHE A 47 3.97 -13.21 -1.95
CA PHE A 47 3.46 -14.03 -3.03
C PHE A 47 3.20 -13.20 -4.29
N GLU A 48 3.54 -13.79 -5.43
CA GLU A 48 3.42 -13.19 -6.76
C GLU A 48 2.91 -14.21 -7.80
N GLY A 49 2.59 -13.70 -8.98
CA GLY A 49 2.16 -14.48 -10.15
C GLY A 49 0.64 -14.61 -10.26
N THR A 50 0.19 -15.31 -11.29
CA THR A 50 -1.21 -15.38 -11.72
C THR A 50 -2.17 -15.85 -10.62
N LEU A 51 -1.73 -16.74 -9.72
CA LEU A 51 -2.58 -17.16 -8.60
C LEU A 51 -2.85 -16.00 -7.62
N SER A 52 -1.83 -15.22 -7.27
CA SER A 52 -1.97 -14.04 -6.41
C SER A 52 -2.84 -12.98 -7.07
N GLU A 53 -2.61 -12.73 -8.36
CA GLU A 53 -3.38 -11.77 -9.18
C GLU A 53 -4.87 -12.15 -9.20
N ASN A 54 -5.18 -13.40 -9.53
CA ASN A 54 -6.56 -13.90 -9.57
C ASN A 54 -7.22 -13.90 -8.19
N ALA A 55 -6.46 -14.10 -7.12
CA ALA A 55 -6.98 -14.01 -5.76
C ALA A 55 -7.40 -12.57 -5.45
N ILE A 56 -6.55 -11.58 -5.72
CA ILE A 56 -6.87 -10.15 -5.48
C ILE A 56 -8.15 -9.74 -6.21
N GLN A 57 -8.34 -10.17 -7.46
CA GLN A 57 -9.52 -9.81 -8.26
C GLN A 57 -10.87 -10.33 -7.73
N ARG A 58 -10.86 -11.26 -6.78
CA ARG A 58 -12.10 -11.84 -6.22
C ARG A 58 -12.66 -11.05 -5.05
N TYR A 59 -11.90 -10.10 -4.52
CA TYR A 59 -12.26 -9.37 -3.32
C TYR A 59 -12.44 -7.90 -3.65
N ASN A 60 -13.52 -7.31 -3.14
CA ASN A 60 -13.70 -5.86 -3.13
C ASN A 60 -13.38 -5.39 -1.71
N ALA A 61 -12.24 -4.72 -1.53
CA ALA A 61 -11.80 -4.22 -0.24
C ALA A 61 -12.38 -2.82 0.03
N ASP A 62 -12.75 -2.54 1.28
CA ASP A 62 -13.12 -1.17 1.65
C ASP A 62 -11.91 -0.24 1.59
N VAL A 63 -10.74 -0.72 2.03
CA VAL A 63 -9.50 0.06 2.12
C VAL A 63 -8.31 -0.77 1.63
N ALA A 64 -7.49 -0.19 0.76
CA ALA A 64 -6.16 -0.68 0.42
C ALA A 64 -5.08 0.13 1.13
N LEU A 65 -4.25 -0.55 1.93
CA LEU A 65 -3.00 0.00 2.48
C LEU A 65 -1.85 -0.32 1.53
N ILE A 66 -1.36 0.68 0.81
CA ILE A 66 -0.33 0.52 -0.22
C ILE A 66 0.95 1.22 0.22
N SER A 67 2.09 0.58 -0.04
CA SER A 67 3.40 1.23 0.04
C SER A 67 3.97 1.41 -1.36
N CYS A 68 4.81 2.41 -1.56
CA CYS A 68 5.54 2.63 -2.81
C CYS A 68 7.06 2.68 -2.59
N LYS A 69 7.82 2.76 -3.68
CA LYS A 69 9.26 3.05 -3.60
C LYS A 69 9.51 4.55 -3.51
N SER A 70 8.81 5.34 -4.31
CA SER A 70 9.03 6.78 -4.44
C SER A 70 7.78 7.54 -4.86
N LEU A 71 7.80 8.85 -4.63
CA LEU A 71 6.76 9.82 -4.96
C LEU A 71 7.38 11.00 -5.73
N ASP A 72 6.76 11.39 -6.83
CA ASP A 72 7.15 12.55 -7.63
C ASP A 72 5.88 13.28 -8.10
N MET A 73 5.78 14.59 -7.88
CA MET A 73 4.58 15.37 -8.22
C MET A 73 4.22 15.35 -9.72
N THR A 74 5.18 15.09 -10.60
CA THR A 74 4.98 15.06 -12.06
C THR A 74 4.66 13.66 -12.56
N VAL A 75 5.33 12.64 -12.01
CA VAL A 75 5.24 11.25 -12.50
C VAL A 75 4.27 10.40 -11.70
N GLY A 76 3.92 10.82 -10.48
CA GLY A 76 3.02 10.08 -9.59
C GLY A 76 3.75 9.20 -8.59
N VAL A 77 3.07 8.14 -8.17
CA VAL A 77 3.58 7.11 -7.27
C VAL A 77 4.37 6.09 -8.09
N THR A 78 5.56 5.71 -7.66
CA THR A 78 6.44 4.77 -8.40
C THR A 78 6.95 3.63 -7.51
N ASP A 79 7.26 2.50 -8.13
CA ASP A 79 7.79 1.29 -7.49
C ASP A 79 9.02 0.73 -8.23
N THR A 80 9.66 -0.27 -7.63
CA THR A 80 10.97 -0.79 -8.04
C THR A 80 10.88 -1.75 -9.21
N ASN A 81 9.85 -2.60 -9.25
CA ASN A 81 9.70 -3.63 -10.28
C ASN A 81 8.24 -3.86 -10.66
N GLU A 82 8.07 -4.46 -11.84
CA GLU A 82 6.77 -4.63 -12.48
C GLU A 82 5.85 -5.61 -11.73
N ALA A 83 6.37 -6.71 -11.21
CA ALA A 83 5.57 -7.71 -10.50
C ALA A 83 4.89 -7.12 -9.25
N GLN A 84 5.66 -6.35 -8.46
CA GLN A 84 5.14 -5.64 -7.28
C GLN A 84 4.14 -4.54 -7.68
N ALA A 85 4.50 -3.73 -8.68
CA ALA A 85 3.62 -2.67 -9.15
C ALA A 85 2.28 -3.22 -9.68
N ARG A 86 2.32 -4.34 -10.40
CA ARG A 86 1.14 -5.00 -10.97
C ARG A 86 0.16 -5.44 -9.88
N LEU A 87 0.63 -6.16 -8.86
CA LEU A 87 -0.23 -6.58 -7.75
C LEU A 87 -0.82 -5.39 -7.00
N LYS A 88 -0.01 -4.35 -6.73
CA LYS A 88 -0.47 -3.15 -6.04
C LYS A 88 -1.50 -2.36 -6.85
N ARG A 89 -1.34 -2.26 -8.19
CA ARG A 89 -2.37 -1.67 -9.06
C ARG A 89 -3.69 -2.43 -8.95
N MET A 90 -3.62 -3.76 -8.95
CA MET A 90 -4.82 -4.58 -8.78
C MET A 90 -5.47 -4.38 -7.41
N MET A 91 -4.67 -4.22 -6.34
CA MET A 91 -5.19 -3.88 -5.01
C MET A 91 -5.84 -2.48 -4.98
N ILE A 92 -5.23 -1.50 -5.65
CA ILE A 92 -5.78 -0.15 -5.82
C ILE A 92 -7.13 -0.21 -6.54
N ASP A 93 -7.19 -0.91 -7.68
CA ASP A 93 -8.39 -1.03 -8.50
C ASP A 93 -9.53 -1.81 -7.80
N GLN A 94 -9.18 -2.69 -6.87
CA GLN A 94 -10.14 -3.50 -6.09
C GLN A 94 -10.44 -2.90 -4.71
N SER A 95 -10.24 -1.59 -4.53
CA SER A 95 -10.49 -0.92 -3.25
C SER A 95 -11.35 0.33 -3.38
N GLY A 96 -12.20 0.56 -2.39
CA GLY A 96 -13.02 1.78 -2.30
C GLY A 96 -12.23 3.01 -1.85
N GLN A 97 -11.19 2.82 -1.04
CA GLN A 97 -10.28 3.86 -0.56
C GLN A 97 -8.83 3.37 -0.60
N VAL A 98 -7.91 4.22 -1.07
CA VAL A 98 -6.48 3.94 -1.11
C VAL A 98 -5.73 4.84 -0.15
N ILE A 99 -5.06 4.21 0.81
CA ILE A 99 -4.20 4.89 1.77
C ILE A 99 -2.76 4.51 1.47
N LEU A 100 -1.96 5.50 1.09
CA LEU A 100 -0.55 5.35 0.81
C LEU A 100 0.29 5.57 2.07
N LEU A 101 1.04 4.55 2.47
CA LEU A 101 1.97 4.61 3.60
C LEU A 101 3.39 4.84 3.08
N VAL A 102 3.95 6.00 3.40
CA VAL A 102 5.28 6.40 2.94
C VAL A 102 6.13 6.91 4.09
N ASN A 103 7.44 6.80 3.92
CA ASN A 103 8.37 7.51 4.77
C ASN A 103 8.94 8.73 4.03
N SER A 104 9.41 9.73 4.77
CA SER A 104 9.88 11.03 4.24
C SER A 104 10.99 10.90 3.18
N ALA A 105 11.78 9.83 3.25
CA ALA A 105 12.82 9.53 2.25
C ALA A 105 12.29 9.15 0.85
N LYS A 106 10.97 8.98 0.67
CA LYS A 106 10.36 8.58 -0.62
C LYS A 106 9.92 9.75 -1.47
N PHE A 107 9.76 10.94 -0.90
CA PHE A 107 9.37 12.15 -1.63
C PHE A 107 10.49 12.59 -2.58
N ASP A 108 10.12 13.38 -3.59
CA ASP A 108 11.02 13.99 -4.58
C ASP A 108 11.99 13.02 -5.27
N SER A 109 11.53 11.79 -5.52
CA SER A 109 12.33 10.77 -6.18
C SER A 109 11.50 9.92 -7.14
N ARG A 110 12.18 9.20 -8.04
CA ARG A 110 11.55 8.36 -9.05
C ARG A 110 12.13 6.95 -9.00
N ALA A 111 11.25 5.97 -9.00
CA ALA A 111 11.61 4.57 -9.20
C ALA A 111 11.28 4.13 -10.64
N PHE A 112 11.77 2.95 -11.02
CA PHE A 112 11.75 2.49 -12.40
C PHE A 112 10.34 2.27 -12.98
N VAL A 113 9.38 1.86 -12.16
CA VAL A 113 8.04 1.50 -12.60
C VAL A 113 7.02 2.50 -12.06
N HIS A 114 6.23 3.11 -12.94
CA HIS A 114 5.07 3.89 -12.52
C HIS A 114 4.07 2.99 -11.78
N LEU A 115 3.64 3.30 -10.57
CA LEU A 115 2.65 2.52 -9.84
C LEU A 115 1.24 3.05 -10.11
N ALA A 116 1.00 4.31 -9.74
CA ALA A 116 -0.31 4.94 -9.82
C ALA A 116 -0.19 6.47 -9.89
N ASN A 117 -1.15 7.08 -10.58
CA ASN A 117 -1.35 8.53 -10.52
C ASN A 117 -1.98 8.93 -9.17
N PHE A 118 -1.89 10.20 -8.82
CA PHE A 118 -2.40 10.72 -7.54
C PHE A 118 -3.94 10.74 -7.46
N ASP A 119 -4.66 10.77 -8.58
CA ASP A 119 -6.12 10.65 -8.63
C ASP A 119 -6.65 9.30 -8.12
N LYS A 120 -5.76 8.31 -7.95
CA LYS A 120 -6.07 7.00 -7.36
C LYS A 120 -5.80 6.93 -5.85
N ILE A 121 -5.30 8.00 -5.23
CA ILE A 121 -4.88 8.01 -3.82
C ILE A 121 -5.84 8.89 -3.02
N ASN A 122 -6.42 8.38 -1.95
CA ASN A 122 -7.33 9.14 -1.10
C ASN A 122 -6.61 9.76 0.10
N GLN A 123 -5.63 9.06 0.66
CA GLN A 123 -4.89 9.53 1.83
C GLN A 123 -3.42 9.13 1.75
N VAL A 124 -2.54 10.00 2.23
CA VAL A 124 -1.12 9.75 2.45
C VAL A 124 -0.83 9.84 3.93
N ILE A 125 -0.19 8.81 4.47
CA ILE A 125 0.29 8.77 5.86
C ILE A 125 1.81 8.68 5.83
N THR A 126 2.46 9.59 6.56
CA THR A 126 3.90 9.64 6.74
C THR A 126 4.27 9.91 8.19
N GLU A 127 5.44 9.44 8.59
CA GLU A 127 6.02 9.54 9.92
C GLU A 127 6.52 10.95 10.29
N SER A 128 6.59 11.87 9.32
CA SER A 128 7.04 13.26 9.55
C SER A 128 6.44 14.19 8.49
N ARG A 129 6.55 15.50 8.69
CA ARG A 129 6.09 16.48 7.71
C ARG A 129 6.79 16.24 6.36
N PRO A 130 6.05 16.12 5.24
CA PRO A 130 6.67 15.96 3.92
C PRO A 130 7.38 17.26 3.48
N PRO A 131 8.27 17.21 2.49
CA PRO A 131 8.95 18.40 1.96
C PRO A 131 7.96 19.49 1.51
N ASP A 132 8.45 20.73 1.43
CA ASP A 132 7.64 21.88 1.06
C ASP A 132 6.93 21.69 -0.29
N GLY A 133 5.68 22.16 -0.39
CA GLY A 133 4.84 22.00 -1.57
C GLY A 133 4.01 20.72 -1.59
N TRP A 134 4.42 19.65 -0.90
CA TRP A 134 3.62 18.42 -0.81
C TRP A 134 2.28 18.59 -0.09
N PRO A 135 2.19 19.30 1.05
CA PRO A 135 0.91 19.56 1.70
C PRO A 135 -0.07 20.30 0.77
N GLU A 136 0.40 21.34 0.08
CA GLU A 136 -0.42 22.12 -0.86
C GLU A 136 -0.80 21.29 -2.09
N PHE A 137 0.14 20.48 -2.60
CA PHE A 137 -0.11 19.55 -3.70
C PHE A 137 -1.23 18.56 -3.33
N PHE A 138 -1.15 17.92 -2.17
CA PHE A 138 -2.17 16.97 -1.73
C PHE A 138 -3.52 17.64 -1.50
N ALA A 139 -3.54 18.81 -0.86
CA ALA A 139 -4.78 19.58 -0.68
C ALA A 139 -5.45 19.92 -2.02
N LYS A 140 -4.66 20.33 -3.03
CA LYS A 140 -5.17 20.64 -4.38
C LYS A 140 -5.77 19.42 -5.10
N HIS A 141 -5.29 18.22 -4.80
CA HIS A 141 -5.79 16.97 -5.37
C HIS A 141 -6.83 16.29 -4.48
N GLU A 142 -7.30 16.96 -3.42
CA GLU A 142 -8.27 16.41 -2.46
C GLU A 142 -7.78 15.14 -1.77
N ILE A 143 -6.45 15.03 -1.58
CA ILE A 143 -5.79 13.90 -0.92
C ILE A 143 -5.56 14.26 0.53
N GLY A 144 -6.09 13.44 1.44
CA GLY A 144 -5.84 13.59 2.87
C GLY A 144 -4.36 13.39 3.20
N LEU A 145 -3.82 14.18 4.12
CA LEU A 145 -2.44 14.06 4.58
C LEU A 145 -2.42 13.89 6.11
N THR A 146 -1.74 12.85 6.59
CA THR A 146 -1.56 12.59 8.02
C THR A 146 -0.09 12.41 8.36
N TYR A 147 0.38 13.20 9.32
CA TYR A 147 1.71 13.08 9.92
C TYR A 147 1.65 13.57 11.38
N PRO A 148 2.58 13.13 12.26
CA PRO A 148 2.63 13.60 13.64
C PRO A 148 2.75 15.13 13.71
N GLN A 149 1.84 15.77 14.44
CA GLN A 149 1.94 17.18 14.80
C GLN A 149 2.78 17.24 16.07
N ASN A 150 4.04 17.66 15.97
CA ASN A 150 4.86 17.94 17.15
C ASN A 150 4.37 19.23 17.84
#